data_AF-A0A3R7N241-F1
#
_entry.id   AF-A0A3R7N241-F1
#
_cell.length_a   1.000
_cell.length_b   1.000
_cell.length_c   1.000
_cell.angle_alpha   90.00
_cell.angle_beta   90.00
_cell.angle_gamma   90.00
#
_symmetry.space_group_name_H-M   'P 1'
#
loop_
_entity.id
_entity.type
_entity.pdbx_description
1 polymer ?
#
loop_
_entity_poly.entity_id
_entity_poly.type
_entity_poly.pdbx_seq_one_letter_code
_entity_poly.pdbx_strand_id
1 'polypeptide(L)'
;MGRGYSNSRSKSARPTLRMKRQRSLSLQQLKASVPKTNTASRNLSAVRKSDAQTPTSGAKQKTSANRATTQQRDDKARVRSASTIRQKVAFMEKELEGELEPEERVTETIVKPDVMTKYKSAGRALDEVMDILAAACVPGATTKQLCDLGDEELLRRVRAMFSKAKDADGNRILRGLSYPTNVSVNQTLCNHAPLVEEEAVALRGGDVVKIHMGCHIDGYPVTAARTVFVPSDAIAATSPESSGGAIAARGQTRQLTQAASNAVEAARVALRGMIHLMQPGRLNADVTDFIHSVGNHFEVQGLEGVLSNRTKRWVPDGMECIITRRVTLEDPHQDVADCNIGANQVWTLDVAFTDHSSYKVAPVEGTATIYRRTEVEFQNDARLRSVHASLQEITEKHQCFPFSLKHLDNPLKARMAVAMLRKQNVIDPLPALKIKGERHITARFSATVAVSERRVTVLCGLPPAEPLVVPDEVRPPPLSDGIAAVLSEPLVFAERGGPQRKKARKEERNE
;
A
#
# COMPACT_ATOMS: atom_id res chain seq x y z
N MET A 1 24.76 -9.36 20.98
CA MET A 1 24.04 -8.27 20.28
C MET A 1 23.40 -8.85 19.01
N GLY A 2 22.51 -8.10 18.33
CA GLY A 2 21.98 -8.51 17.02
C GLY A 2 20.75 -9.44 17.05
N ARG A 3 19.59 -8.92 17.46
CA ARG A 3 18.27 -9.47 17.09
C ARG A 3 17.45 -8.37 16.42
N GLY A 4 17.26 -8.45 15.11
CA GLY A 4 16.43 -7.52 14.35
C GLY A 4 14.94 -7.82 14.55
N TYR A 5 14.20 -6.92 15.20
CA TYR A 5 12.78 -7.09 15.52
C TYR A 5 11.87 -6.71 14.33
N SER A 6 11.81 -7.57 13.31
CA SER A 6 10.78 -7.50 12.26
C SER A 6 9.43 -8.02 12.80
N ASN A 7 8.67 -7.18 13.51
CA ASN A 7 7.33 -7.55 14.03
C ASN A 7 6.38 -6.36 14.23
N SER A 8 5.97 -5.70 13.13
CA SER A 8 4.70 -4.96 13.09
C SER A 8 4.15 -4.88 11.65
N ARG A 9 4.01 -6.05 11.02
CA ARG A 9 3.17 -6.25 9.84
C ARG A 9 1.93 -7.02 10.28
N SER A 10 0.77 -6.70 9.72
CA SER A 10 -0.45 -7.47 9.95
C SER A 10 -0.18 -8.95 9.64
N LYS A 11 -0.66 -9.84 10.50
CA LYS A 11 -0.56 -11.29 10.32
C LYS A 11 -1.82 -11.87 9.65
N SER A 12 -2.53 -11.04 8.88
CA SER A 12 -3.50 -11.53 7.90
C SER A 12 -2.86 -12.61 7.03
N ALA A 13 -3.56 -13.72 6.79
CA ALA A 13 -3.05 -14.81 5.95
C ALA A 13 -2.81 -14.37 4.49
N ARG A 14 -3.45 -13.27 4.06
CA ARG A 14 -3.27 -12.57 2.78
C ARG A 14 -1.86 -11.98 2.64
N PRO A 15 -1.01 -12.48 1.71
CA PRO A 15 0.38 -12.06 1.58
C PRO A 15 0.54 -10.86 0.63
N THR A 16 0.03 -9.69 1.01
CA THR A 16 0.09 -8.45 0.19
C THR A 16 1.53 -8.03 -0.16
N LEU A 17 2.47 -8.23 0.77
CA LEU A 17 3.90 -8.12 0.55
C LEU A 17 4.51 -9.50 0.31
N ARG A 18 4.59 -9.92 -0.96
CA ARG A 18 5.23 -11.18 -1.35
C ARG A 18 6.75 -11.09 -1.09
N MET A 19 7.22 -11.71 0.00
CA MET A 19 8.65 -11.97 0.18
C MET A 19 9.16 -12.83 -1.00
N LYS A 20 9.82 -12.19 -1.97
CA LYS A 20 10.57 -12.87 -3.03
C LYS A 20 11.74 -13.63 -2.39
N ARG A 21 11.48 -14.87 -1.93
CA ARG A 21 12.53 -15.83 -1.53
C ARG A 21 13.63 -15.81 -2.59
N GLN A 22 14.88 -15.64 -2.17
CA GLN A 22 16.02 -15.45 -3.06
C GLN A 22 15.99 -16.45 -4.22
N ARG A 23 15.68 -15.97 -5.43
CA ARG A 23 15.99 -16.72 -6.64
C ARG A 23 17.50 -16.72 -6.77
N SER A 24 18.08 -17.92 -6.70
CA SER A 24 19.52 -18.15 -6.75
C SER A 24 20.21 -17.33 -7.84
N LEU A 25 21.30 -16.66 -7.42
CA LEU A 25 22.41 -16.04 -8.17
C LEU A 25 22.34 -16.03 -9.71
N SER A 26 22.68 -14.88 -10.28
CA SER A 26 22.42 -14.53 -11.69
C SER A 26 23.03 -15.50 -12.71
N LEU A 27 22.38 -15.54 -13.89
CA LEU A 27 22.81 -16.27 -15.10
C LEU A 27 24.24 -15.95 -15.58
N GLN A 28 24.92 -14.96 -15.00
CA GLN A 28 26.32 -14.65 -15.30
C GLN A 28 27.29 -15.69 -14.73
N GLN A 29 27.01 -16.27 -13.55
CA GLN A 29 27.87 -17.33 -12.99
C GLN A 29 27.77 -18.63 -13.81
N LEU A 30 26.60 -18.94 -14.38
CA LEU A 30 26.40 -20.08 -15.27
C LEU A 30 27.09 -19.94 -16.65
N LYS A 31 27.60 -18.76 -17.02
CA LYS A 31 28.50 -18.61 -18.18
C LYS A 31 29.96 -18.96 -17.87
N ALA A 32 30.36 -19.06 -16.60
CA ALA A 32 31.73 -19.40 -16.21
C ALA A 32 31.99 -20.92 -16.14
N SER A 33 30.94 -21.75 -16.15
CA SER A 33 31.02 -23.20 -15.94
C SER A 33 30.85 -24.06 -17.20
N VAL A 34 30.95 -23.48 -18.40
CA VAL A 34 30.91 -24.23 -19.67
C VAL A 34 32.35 -24.43 -20.18
N PRO A 35 32.84 -25.67 -20.32
CA PRO A 35 34.18 -25.92 -20.83
C PRO A 35 34.27 -25.52 -22.31
N LYS A 36 35.26 -24.70 -22.66
CA LYS A 36 35.56 -24.36 -24.05
C LYS A 36 36.18 -25.56 -24.75
N THR A 37 35.58 -26.01 -25.85
CA THR A 37 36.17 -27.02 -26.74
C THR A 37 37.32 -26.40 -27.54
N ASN A 38 38.46 -27.09 -27.57
CA ASN A 38 39.64 -26.62 -28.31
C ASN A 38 39.47 -26.81 -29.83
N THR A 39 39.52 -25.72 -30.59
CA THR A 39 39.98 -25.72 -31.98
C THR A 39 41.46 -25.34 -32.00
N ALA A 40 42.31 -26.21 -32.56
CA ALA A 40 43.75 -26.09 -32.40
C ALA A 40 44.41 -25.17 -33.44
N SER A 41 45.42 -24.40 -33.00
CA SER A 41 46.52 -23.97 -33.87
C SER A 41 47.82 -23.78 -33.09
N ARG A 42 48.92 -23.90 -33.85
CA ARG A 42 50.35 -23.72 -33.57
C ARG A 42 50.67 -22.37 -32.85
N ASN A 43 51.82 -22.17 -32.19
CA ASN A 43 53.13 -22.84 -32.26
C ASN A 43 54.04 -22.52 -31.04
N LEU A 44 55.07 -23.35 -30.76
CA LEU A 44 56.30 -23.05 -29.97
C LEU A 44 56.14 -22.74 -28.44
N SER A 45 57.08 -23.01 -27.53
CA SER A 45 58.28 -23.89 -27.53
C SER A 45 58.89 -24.02 -26.11
N ALA A 46 59.54 -25.17 -25.80
CA ALA A 46 60.57 -25.37 -24.74
C ALA A 46 60.08 -25.37 -23.25
N VAL A 47 60.70 -26.05 -22.25
CA VAL A 47 61.82 -27.03 -22.27
C VAL A 47 61.88 -27.92 -20.98
N ARG A 48 62.26 -29.20 -21.15
CA ARG A 48 62.90 -30.17 -20.20
C ARG A 48 62.25 -30.59 -18.84
N LYS A 49 62.06 -31.92 -18.73
CA LYS A 49 62.58 -32.87 -17.68
C LYS A 49 62.00 -32.83 -16.26
N SER A 50 62.05 -33.90 -15.45
CA SER A 50 62.61 -35.28 -15.58
C SER A 50 62.03 -36.22 -14.50
N ASP A 51 62.16 -37.55 -14.50
CA ASP A 51 62.41 -38.65 -15.47
C ASP A 51 62.17 -39.98 -14.67
N ALA A 52 61.84 -41.12 -15.31
CA ALA A 52 61.83 -42.51 -14.74
C ALA A 52 60.72 -42.91 -13.70
N GLN A 53 60.32 -44.19 -13.50
CA GLN A 53 60.71 -45.49 -14.12
C GLN A 53 59.59 -46.57 -14.07
N THR A 54 59.71 -47.61 -14.91
CA THR A 54 58.93 -48.88 -15.03
C THR A 54 59.50 -50.00 -14.12
N PRO A 55 59.06 -51.30 -14.13
CA PRO A 55 58.00 -52.03 -14.90
C PRO A 55 56.92 -52.66 -13.94
N THR A 56 56.27 -53.85 -14.06
CA THR A 56 56.39 -55.08 -14.89
C THR A 56 55.08 -55.89 -15.00
N SER A 57 55.12 -56.96 -15.81
CA SER A 57 54.14 -57.99 -16.22
C SER A 57 53.42 -58.87 -15.17
N GLY A 58 52.23 -59.35 -15.56
CA GLY A 58 51.56 -60.60 -15.12
C GLY A 58 50.61 -61.12 -16.22
N ALA A 59 50.36 -62.44 -16.37
CA ALA A 59 49.89 -62.99 -17.66
C ALA A 59 48.72 -64.01 -17.61
N LYS A 60 47.93 -64.00 -18.70
CA LYS A 60 47.11 -65.07 -19.32
C LYS A 60 46.20 -65.95 -18.42
N GLN A 61 44.90 -65.97 -18.74
CA GLN A 61 44.29 -67.12 -19.45
C GLN A 61 42.91 -66.77 -20.05
N LYS A 62 42.39 -67.64 -20.93
CA LYS A 62 41.03 -67.57 -21.52
C LYS A 62 40.23 -68.79 -21.09
N THR A 63 38.95 -68.60 -20.77
CA THR A 63 37.88 -69.61 -20.91
C THR A 63 36.62 -68.94 -21.44
N SER A 64 35.71 -69.72 -22.02
CA SER A 64 34.52 -69.21 -22.73
C SER A 64 33.30 -70.07 -22.46
N ALA A 65 32.18 -69.46 -22.05
CA ALA A 65 30.87 -70.10 -21.93
C ALA A 65 29.75 -69.08 -22.20
N ASN A 66 28.57 -69.56 -22.59
CA ASN A 66 27.48 -68.74 -23.10
C ASN A 66 26.41 -68.39 -22.04
N ARG A 67 25.55 -67.43 -22.42
CA ARG A 67 24.08 -67.42 -22.19
C ARG A 67 23.55 -66.84 -20.86
N ALA A 68 23.13 -65.57 -20.90
CA ALA A 68 21.87 -65.11 -20.29
C ALA A 68 21.40 -63.79 -20.94
N THR A 69 20.15 -63.72 -21.40
CA THR A 69 19.51 -62.48 -21.86
C THR A 69 18.63 -61.91 -20.75
N THR A 70 19.12 -60.91 -20.03
CA THR A 70 18.34 -60.21 -19.00
C THR A 70 17.58 -59.04 -19.63
N GLN A 71 16.26 -59.04 -19.53
CA GLN A 71 15.43 -57.91 -19.94
C GLN A 71 15.70 -56.72 -19.01
N GLN A 72 16.26 -55.62 -19.54
CA GLN A 72 16.23 -54.35 -18.82
C GLN A 72 14.80 -53.84 -18.75
N ARG A 73 14.29 -53.61 -17.54
CA ARG A 73 13.04 -52.88 -17.34
C ARG A 73 13.26 -51.42 -17.69
N ASP A 74 12.36 -50.89 -18.49
CA ASP A 74 12.40 -49.53 -19.03
C ASP A 74 11.87 -48.55 -17.97
N ASP A 75 12.61 -48.41 -16.85
CA ASP A 75 12.28 -47.54 -15.71
C ASP A 75 12.39 -46.06 -16.08
N LYS A 76 11.40 -45.60 -16.86
CA LYS A 76 11.20 -44.21 -17.27
C LYS A 76 10.75 -43.37 -16.09
N ALA A 77 11.69 -43.09 -15.20
CA ALA A 77 11.64 -42.01 -14.24
C ALA A 77 11.48 -40.68 -14.99
N ARG A 78 10.22 -40.31 -15.29
CA ARG A 78 9.83 -39.20 -16.15
C ARG A 78 10.14 -37.87 -15.48
N VAL A 79 11.40 -37.45 -15.53
CA VAL A 79 11.87 -36.13 -15.12
C VAL A 79 11.01 -35.08 -15.81
N ARG A 80 10.09 -34.47 -15.07
CA ARG A 80 9.20 -33.42 -15.58
C ARG A 80 10.09 -32.23 -15.94
N SER A 81 9.97 -31.73 -17.18
CA SER A 81 10.81 -30.64 -17.65
C SER A 81 10.61 -29.40 -16.78
N ALA A 82 11.63 -28.55 -16.71
CA ALA A 82 11.57 -27.29 -15.95
C ALA A 82 10.45 -26.35 -16.44
N SER A 83 9.99 -26.48 -17.70
CA SER A 83 8.80 -25.77 -18.18
C SER A 83 7.52 -26.32 -17.55
N THR A 84 7.30 -27.64 -17.54
CA THR A 84 6.13 -28.26 -16.90
C THR A 84 6.09 -28.01 -15.39
N ILE A 85 7.24 -27.99 -14.71
CA ILE A 85 7.31 -27.63 -13.29
C ILE A 85 6.89 -26.17 -13.08
N ARG A 86 7.43 -25.22 -13.85
CA ARG A 86 7.03 -23.80 -13.77
C ARG A 86 5.55 -23.59 -14.09
N GLN A 87 5.00 -24.28 -15.08
CA GLN A 87 3.58 -24.24 -15.41
C GLN A 87 2.70 -24.77 -14.27
N LYS A 88 3.08 -25.89 -13.63
CA LYS A 88 2.32 -26.39 -12.47
C LYS A 88 2.43 -25.45 -11.26
N VAL A 89 3.60 -24.87 -10.99
CA VAL A 89 3.77 -23.88 -9.92
C VAL A 89 2.88 -22.66 -10.17
N ALA A 90 2.90 -22.09 -11.38
CA ALA A 90 2.05 -20.95 -11.72
C ALA A 90 0.54 -21.27 -11.65
N PHE A 91 0.14 -22.51 -11.98
CA PHE A 91 -1.23 -22.97 -11.78
C PHE A 91 -1.60 -23.02 -10.29
N MET A 92 -0.76 -23.65 -9.45
CA MET A 92 -0.99 -23.74 -8.01
C MET A 92 -0.93 -22.38 -7.31
N GLU A 93 -0.08 -21.46 -7.79
CA GLU A 93 -0.04 -20.07 -7.31
C GLU A 93 -1.35 -19.34 -7.63
N LYS A 94 -1.92 -19.52 -8.83
CA LYS A 94 -3.23 -18.94 -9.20
C LYS A 94 -4.39 -19.60 -8.45
N GLU A 95 -4.36 -20.90 -8.26
CA GLU A 95 -5.35 -21.68 -7.51
C GLU A 95 -5.44 -21.17 -6.07
N LEU A 96 -4.30 -21.09 -5.38
CA LEU A 96 -4.17 -20.52 -4.03
C LEU A 96 -4.55 -19.02 -3.96
N GLU A 97 -4.25 -18.24 -4.99
CA GLU A 97 -4.63 -16.82 -5.05
C GLU A 97 -6.15 -16.65 -5.16
N GLY A 98 -6.85 -17.53 -5.89
CA GLY A 98 -8.31 -17.58 -5.95
C GLY A 98 -8.98 -18.11 -4.67
N GLU A 99 -8.30 -18.98 -3.90
CA GLU A 99 -8.74 -19.39 -2.56
C GLU A 99 -8.59 -18.26 -1.53
N LEU A 100 -7.49 -17.48 -1.60
CA LEU A 100 -7.20 -16.39 -0.67
C LEU A 100 -8.03 -15.12 -0.92
N GLU A 101 -8.30 -14.80 -2.19
CA GLU A 101 -9.16 -13.67 -2.55
C GLU A 101 -10.06 -14.00 -3.76
N PRO A 102 -11.33 -14.40 -3.53
CA PRO A 102 -12.22 -14.81 -4.61
C PRO A 102 -12.51 -13.67 -5.61
N GLU A 103 -12.86 -14.07 -6.84
CA GLU A 103 -13.17 -13.12 -7.91
C GLU A 103 -14.34 -12.20 -7.54
N GLU A 104 -14.17 -10.90 -7.82
CA GLU A 104 -15.16 -9.88 -7.48
C GLU A 104 -16.38 -10.01 -8.38
N ARG A 105 -17.55 -10.25 -7.77
CA ARG A 105 -18.80 -10.44 -8.52
C ARG A 105 -19.14 -9.15 -9.27
N VAL A 106 -19.41 -9.26 -10.58
CA VAL A 106 -19.76 -8.09 -11.43
C VAL A 106 -20.90 -7.25 -10.83
N THR A 107 -21.84 -7.89 -10.13
CA THR A 107 -22.96 -7.26 -9.41
C THR A 107 -22.57 -6.39 -8.21
N GLU A 108 -21.31 -6.43 -7.78
CA GLU A 108 -20.72 -5.64 -6.69
C GLU A 108 -19.64 -4.68 -7.21
N THR A 109 -19.30 -4.72 -8.51
CA THR A 109 -18.37 -3.77 -9.14
C THR A 109 -19.05 -2.45 -9.49
N ILE A 110 -18.23 -1.43 -9.78
CA ILE A 110 -18.67 -0.12 -10.29
C ILE A 110 -19.39 -0.14 -11.65
N VAL A 111 -19.53 -1.32 -12.30
CA VAL A 111 -20.45 -1.49 -13.45
C VAL A 111 -21.90 -1.18 -13.04
N LYS A 112 -22.29 -1.47 -11.78
CA LYS A 112 -23.60 -1.04 -11.26
C LYS A 112 -23.59 0.46 -10.92
N PRO A 113 -24.55 1.26 -11.43
CA PRO A 113 -24.70 2.65 -11.04
C PRO A 113 -24.93 2.87 -9.54
N ASP A 114 -25.62 1.94 -8.86
CA ASP A 114 -25.83 1.94 -7.40
C ASP A 114 -24.50 1.88 -6.63
N VAL A 115 -23.61 0.95 -6.99
CA VAL A 115 -22.27 0.81 -6.38
C VAL A 115 -21.44 2.07 -6.58
N MET A 116 -21.38 2.59 -7.82
CA MET A 116 -20.73 3.86 -8.14
C MET A 116 -21.35 5.04 -7.35
N THR A 117 -22.66 5.04 -7.08
CA THR A 117 -23.35 6.08 -6.30
C THR A 117 -23.01 6.00 -4.82
N LYS A 118 -22.91 4.79 -4.25
CA LYS A 118 -22.47 4.53 -2.87
C LYS A 118 -21.03 5.02 -2.66
N TYR A 119 -20.11 4.63 -3.54
CA TYR A 119 -18.72 5.12 -3.54
C TYR A 119 -18.63 6.65 -3.64
N LYS A 120 -19.34 7.29 -4.58
CA LYS A 120 -19.33 8.75 -4.74
C LYS A 120 -19.94 9.51 -3.56
N SER A 121 -20.99 8.97 -2.96
CA SER A 121 -21.66 9.57 -1.80
C SER A 121 -20.78 9.51 -0.54
N ALA A 122 -20.13 8.36 -0.32
CA ALA A 122 -19.14 8.20 0.74
C ALA A 122 -17.93 9.13 0.51
N GLY A 123 -17.35 9.12 -0.70
CA GLY A 123 -16.17 9.92 -1.03
C GLY A 123 -16.39 11.42 -0.93
N ARG A 124 -17.54 11.92 -1.39
CA ARG A 124 -17.94 13.32 -1.21
C ARG A 124 -18.03 13.70 0.27
N ALA A 125 -18.66 12.87 1.11
CA ALA A 125 -18.73 13.13 2.55
C ALA A 125 -17.35 13.09 3.23
N LEU A 126 -16.41 12.31 2.68
CA LEU A 126 -15.03 12.26 3.16
C LEU A 126 -14.29 13.57 2.88
N ASP A 127 -14.32 14.05 1.64
CA ASP A 127 -13.64 15.29 1.23
C ASP A 127 -14.20 16.51 1.97
N GLU A 128 -15.53 16.65 2.07
CA GLU A 128 -16.16 17.78 2.77
C GLU A 128 -15.84 17.83 4.28
N VAL A 129 -15.44 16.72 4.91
CA VAL A 129 -15.00 16.69 6.32
C VAL A 129 -13.48 16.83 6.43
N MET A 130 -12.73 16.33 5.46
CA MET A 130 -11.28 16.58 5.36
C MET A 130 -10.97 18.07 5.18
N ASP A 131 -11.80 18.81 4.44
CA ASP A 131 -11.69 20.27 4.31
C ASP A 131 -11.95 20.99 5.65
N ILE A 132 -12.93 20.51 6.45
CA ILE A 132 -13.20 21.03 7.80
C ILE A 132 -12.00 20.78 8.74
N LEU A 133 -11.44 19.56 8.72
CA LEU A 133 -10.25 19.25 9.53
C LEU A 133 -9.01 20.02 9.09
N ALA A 134 -8.84 20.26 7.79
CA ALA A 134 -7.76 21.09 7.27
C ALA A 134 -7.89 22.55 7.76
N ALA A 135 -9.10 23.11 7.76
CA ALA A 135 -9.37 24.44 8.31
C ALA A 135 -9.20 24.50 9.85
N ALA A 136 -9.43 23.39 10.55
CA ALA A 136 -9.24 23.28 12.00
C ALA A 136 -7.77 23.03 12.43
N CYS A 137 -6.85 22.76 11.50
CA CYS A 137 -5.42 22.58 11.78
C CYS A 137 -4.71 23.93 12.03
N VAL A 138 -5.04 24.57 13.16
CA VAL A 138 -4.48 25.86 13.60
C VAL A 138 -3.63 25.70 14.87
N PRO A 139 -2.69 26.63 15.16
CA PRO A 139 -1.90 26.62 16.39
C PRO A 139 -2.76 26.54 17.66
N GLY A 140 -2.38 25.63 18.56
CA GLY A 140 -3.09 25.34 19.81
C GLY A 140 -4.15 24.24 19.73
N ALA A 141 -4.68 23.93 18.54
CA ALA A 141 -5.59 22.77 18.38
C ALA A 141 -4.83 21.46 18.63
N THR A 142 -5.48 20.48 19.27
CA THR A 142 -4.82 19.19 19.61
C THR A 142 -5.18 18.07 18.64
N THR A 143 -4.28 17.11 18.46
CA THR A 143 -4.55 15.92 17.64
C THR A 143 -5.76 15.13 18.16
N LYS A 144 -6.07 15.16 19.46
CA LYS A 144 -7.27 14.50 20.01
C LYS A 144 -8.54 15.20 19.55
N GLN A 145 -8.64 16.52 19.77
CA GLN A 145 -9.77 17.34 19.33
C GLN A 145 -10.08 17.13 17.83
N LEU A 146 -9.04 17.11 17.00
CA LEU A 146 -9.17 16.88 15.55
C LEU A 146 -9.60 15.45 15.20
N CYS A 147 -9.10 14.43 15.91
CA CYS A 147 -9.52 13.04 15.70
C CYS A 147 -10.95 12.75 16.19
N ASP A 148 -11.42 13.45 17.22
CA ASP A 148 -12.79 13.32 17.73
C ASP A 148 -13.77 14.06 16.81
N LEU A 149 -13.49 15.31 16.45
CA LEU A 149 -14.28 16.11 15.50
C LEU A 149 -14.47 15.40 14.14
N GLY A 150 -13.40 14.82 13.60
CA GLY A 150 -13.43 14.11 12.32
C GLY A 150 -14.29 12.85 12.33
N ASP A 151 -14.17 12.06 13.40
CA ASP A 151 -14.95 10.84 13.56
C ASP A 151 -16.44 11.15 13.77
N GLU A 152 -16.76 12.12 14.63
CA GLU A 152 -18.14 12.51 14.90
C GLU A 152 -18.84 13.02 13.63
N GLU A 153 -18.23 13.97 12.91
CA GLU A 153 -18.86 14.63 11.77
C GLU A 153 -18.98 13.69 10.55
N LEU A 154 -17.94 12.90 10.24
CA LEU A 154 -17.99 11.92 9.16
C LEU A 154 -19.02 10.83 9.44
N LEU A 155 -19.02 10.28 10.66
CA LEU A 155 -19.95 9.23 11.06
C LEU A 155 -21.40 9.74 11.10
N ARG A 156 -21.63 11.00 11.50
CA ARG A 156 -22.93 11.67 11.45
C ARG A 156 -23.45 11.79 10.02
N ARG A 157 -22.65 12.32 9.09
CA ARG A 157 -23.02 12.44 7.66
C ARG A 157 -23.34 11.07 7.05
N VAL A 158 -22.44 10.12 7.21
CA VAL A 158 -22.52 8.79 6.56
C VAL A 158 -23.66 7.94 7.12
N ARG A 159 -23.99 8.02 8.43
CA ARG A 159 -25.14 7.32 9.01
C ARG A 159 -26.49 7.78 8.43
N ALA A 160 -26.63 9.08 8.11
CA ALA A 160 -27.85 9.67 7.57
C ALA A 160 -28.15 9.27 6.11
N MET A 161 -27.11 9.09 5.29
CA MET A 161 -27.23 8.62 3.91
C MET A 161 -27.89 7.23 3.84
N PHE A 162 -28.64 6.93 2.77
CA PHE A 162 -29.28 5.62 2.53
C PHE A 162 -30.10 5.08 3.73
N SER A 163 -30.63 5.97 4.59
CA SER A 163 -31.26 5.62 5.87
C SER A 163 -32.49 4.73 5.76
N LYS A 164 -33.29 4.91 4.70
CA LYS A 164 -34.47 4.10 4.37
C LYS A 164 -34.22 3.01 3.32
N ALA A 165 -33.00 2.94 2.77
CA ALA A 165 -32.67 2.02 1.68
C ALA A 165 -32.19 0.66 2.21
N LYS A 166 -32.48 -0.39 1.43
CA LYS A 166 -32.06 -1.77 1.67
C LYS A 166 -30.97 -2.18 0.68
N ASP A 167 -30.16 -3.17 1.06
CA ASP A 167 -29.22 -3.81 0.15
C ASP A 167 -29.93 -4.81 -0.79
N ALA A 168 -29.15 -5.52 -1.61
CA ALA A 168 -29.67 -6.50 -2.56
C ALA A 168 -30.40 -7.69 -1.89
N ASP A 169 -30.06 -7.97 -0.64
CA ASP A 169 -30.58 -9.09 0.16
C ASP A 169 -31.76 -8.65 1.05
N GLY A 170 -32.19 -7.38 0.94
CA GLY A 170 -33.31 -6.80 1.68
C GLY A 170 -32.97 -6.36 3.10
N ASN A 171 -31.70 -6.39 3.52
CA ASN A 171 -31.25 -5.96 4.84
C ASN A 171 -31.04 -4.44 4.89
N ARG A 172 -30.88 -3.89 6.10
CA ARG A 172 -30.51 -2.48 6.30
C ARG A 172 -29.05 -2.28 5.89
N ILE A 173 -28.79 -1.41 4.92
CA ILE A 173 -27.43 -1.05 4.48
C ILE A 173 -26.56 -0.64 5.67
N LEU A 174 -25.48 -1.38 5.91
CA LEU A 174 -24.47 -1.07 6.93
C LEU A 174 -23.60 0.12 6.50
N ARG A 175 -23.28 1.02 7.44
CA ARG A 175 -22.57 2.29 7.20
C ARG A 175 -21.80 2.73 8.43
N GLY A 176 -20.58 3.24 8.22
CA GLY A 176 -19.68 3.61 9.32
C GLY A 176 -18.35 4.17 8.82
N LEU A 177 -17.37 4.20 9.72
CA LEU A 177 -15.98 4.52 9.40
C LEU A 177 -15.31 3.29 8.78
N SER A 178 -14.54 3.49 7.70
CA SER A 178 -13.62 2.48 7.14
C SER A 178 -12.20 2.68 7.64
N TYR A 179 -11.89 3.89 8.14
CA TYR A 179 -10.65 4.19 8.86
C TYR A 179 -10.90 5.31 9.88
N PRO A 180 -10.57 5.14 11.19
CA PRO A 180 -10.67 6.19 12.18
C PRO A 180 -9.85 7.42 11.81
N THR A 181 -10.35 8.60 12.14
CA THR A 181 -9.60 9.85 11.97
C THR A 181 -8.31 9.78 12.78
N ASN A 182 -7.19 9.97 12.10
CA ASN A 182 -5.85 10.02 12.66
C ASN A 182 -5.10 11.22 12.09
N VAL A 183 -4.37 11.91 12.95
CA VAL A 183 -3.75 13.21 12.66
C VAL A 183 -2.28 13.16 13.07
N SER A 184 -1.41 12.88 12.10
CA SER A 184 0.01 12.59 12.34
C SER A 184 0.91 13.78 11.98
N VAL A 185 1.57 14.32 13.00
CA VAL A 185 2.36 15.56 12.92
C VAL A 185 3.83 15.28 12.62
N ASN A 186 4.44 16.09 11.74
CA ASN A 186 5.86 16.11 11.40
C ASN A 186 6.43 14.71 11.09
N GLN A 187 7.36 14.20 11.91
CA GLN A 187 8.06 12.93 11.75
C GLN A 187 7.15 11.69 11.90
N THR A 188 5.96 11.84 12.47
CA THR A 188 4.96 10.76 12.57
C THR A 188 4.20 10.67 11.25
N LEU A 189 4.15 9.48 10.65
CA LEU A 189 3.58 9.19 9.33
C LEU A 189 2.05 9.04 9.35
N CYS A 190 1.54 8.17 10.21
CA CYS A 190 0.14 7.73 10.20
C CYS A 190 -0.29 7.21 11.59
N ASN A 191 -1.59 6.94 11.74
CA ASN A 191 -2.23 6.23 12.85
C ASN A 191 -2.08 6.87 14.25
N HIS A 192 -1.69 8.14 14.33
CA HIS A 192 -1.75 8.89 15.58
C HIS A 192 -3.20 9.34 15.84
N ALA A 193 -3.91 8.56 16.65
CA ALA A 193 -5.27 8.83 17.11
C ALA A 193 -5.31 8.64 18.64
N PRO A 194 -4.91 9.64 19.43
CA PRO A 194 -4.86 9.53 20.90
C PRO A 194 -6.25 9.29 21.50
N LEU A 195 -6.31 8.54 22.60
CA LEU A 195 -7.57 8.27 23.31
C LEU A 195 -7.86 9.35 24.36
N VAL A 196 -6.81 9.79 25.07
CA VAL A 196 -6.85 10.81 26.13
C VAL A 196 -6.01 12.03 25.74
N GLU A 197 -6.18 13.15 26.44
CA GLU A 197 -5.56 14.44 26.04
C GLU A 197 -4.05 14.45 26.33
N GLU A 198 -3.61 13.68 27.30
CA GLU A 198 -2.20 13.48 27.67
C GLU A 198 -1.40 12.71 26.61
N GLU A 199 -2.09 12.02 25.69
CA GLU A 199 -1.49 11.37 24.50
C GLU A 199 -1.48 12.31 23.27
N ALA A 200 -2.09 13.49 23.36
CA ALA A 200 -2.28 14.40 22.23
C ALA A 200 -1.07 15.32 21.99
N VAL A 201 -0.92 15.75 20.73
CA VAL A 201 0.04 16.78 20.33
C VAL A 201 -0.74 18.06 20.05
N ALA A 202 -0.37 19.16 20.71
CA ALA A 202 -0.85 20.49 20.36
C ALA A 202 -0.08 21.03 19.14
N LEU A 203 -0.80 21.45 18.11
CA LEU A 203 -0.24 21.94 16.86
C LEU A 203 0.43 23.31 17.01
N ARG A 204 1.48 23.54 16.21
CA ARG A 204 2.28 24.77 16.17
C ARG A 204 2.30 25.34 14.76
N GLY A 205 2.47 26.65 14.62
CA GLY A 205 2.67 27.28 13.31
C GLY A 205 3.83 26.63 12.56
N GLY A 206 3.64 26.30 11.29
CA GLY A 206 4.64 25.61 10.45
C GLY A 206 4.75 24.09 10.65
N ASP A 207 3.93 23.46 11.49
CA ASP A 207 3.88 21.99 11.58
C ASP A 207 3.30 21.36 10.30
N VAL A 208 3.84 20.19 9.94
CA VAL A 208 3.42 19.39 8.77
C VAL A 208 2.46 18.29 9.20
N VAL A 209 1.17 18.53 9.04
CA VAL A 209 0.10 17.68 9.58
C VAL A 209 -0.48 16.79 8.48
N LYS A 210 -0.60 15.49 8.75
CA LYS A 210 -1.25 14.51 7.87
C LYS A 210 -2.57 14.10 8.48
N ILE A 211 -3.67 14.48 7.82
CA ILE A 211 -5.03 14.04 8.15
C ILE A 211 -5.31 12.78 7.34
N HIS A 212 -5.79 11.71 7.99
CA HIS A 212 -6.16 10.46 7.34
C HIS A 212 -7.45 9.91 7.99
N MET A 213 -8.43 9.56 7.16
CA MET A 213 -9.74 9.06 7.61
C MET A 213 -10.44 8.29 6.48
N GLY A 214 -11.50 7.55 6.82
CA GLY A 214 -12.25 6.76 5.85
C GLY A 214 -13.68 6.45 6.29
N CYS A 215 -14.59 6.28 5.34
CA CYS A 215 -15.95 5.79 5.58
C CYS A 215 -16.34 4.67 4.60
N HIS A 216 -17.43 3.96 4.89
CA HIS A 216 -18.02 2.98 3.98
C HIS A 216 -19.55 3.06 3.94
N ILE A 217 -20.11 2.69 2.80
CA ILE A 217 -21.56 2.51 2.61
C ILE A 217 -21.76 1.14 1.95
N ASP A 218 -22.60 0.28 2.54
CA ASP A 218 -22.87 -1.08 2.05
C ASP A 218 -21.61 -1.97 1.91
N GLY A 219 -20.59 -1.66 2.72
CA GLY A 219 -19.29 -2.32 2.65
C GLY A 219 -18.33 -1.79 1.58
N TYR A 220 -18.77 -0.89 0.69
CA TYR A 220 -17.91 -0.19 -0.26
C TYR A 220 -17.16 0.94 0.46
N PRO A 221 -15.82 0.84 0.64
CA PRO A 221 -15.08 1.77 1.46
C PRO A 221 -14.33 2.81 0.62
N VAL A 222 -14.25 4.02 1.17
CA VAL A 222 -13.37 5.08 0.69
C VAL A 222 -12.44 5.51 1.82
N THR A 223 -11.20 5.81 1.48
CA THR A 223 -10.23 6.44 2.37
C THR A 223 -9.50 7.55 1.63
N ALA A 224 -8.96 8.49 2.39
CA ALA A 224 -8.10 9.54 1.87
C ALA A 224 -7.12 10.01 2.94
N ALA A 225 -5.99 10.52 2.49
CA ALA A 225 -5.02 11.23 3.34
C ALA A 225 -4.57 12.51 2.65
N ARG A 226 -4.36 13.57 3.42
CA ARG A 226 -3.88 14.86 2.93
C ARG A 226 -2.85 15.42 3.89
N THR A 227 -1.74 15.91 3.35
CA THR A 227 -0.78 16.73 4.11
C THR A 227 -1.17 18.20 4.00
N VAL A 228 -1.12 18.92 5.12
CA VAL A 228 -1.34 20.37 5.22
C VAL A 228 -0.26 21.01 6.09
N PHE A 229 -0.02 22.31 5.89
CA PHE A 229 0.80 23.13 6.79
C PHE A 229 -0.11 23.85 7.78
N VAL A 230 0.25 23.87 9.06
CA VAL A 230 -0.43 24.67 10.08
C VAL A 230 -0.05 26.15 9.88
N PRO A 231 -1.00 27.08 9.69
CA PRO A 231 -0.66 28.50 9.49
C PRO A 231 0.01 29.11 10.72
N SER A 232 1.04 29.93 10.53
CA SER A 232 1.76 30.60 11.63
C SER A 232 0.92 31.68 12.34
N ASP A 233 0.01 32.32 11.60
CA ASP A 233 -0.68 33.54 12.05
C ASP A 233 -2.12 33.28 12.54
N ALA A 234 -2.59 32.03 12.41
CA ALA A 234 -3.87 31.59 12.96
C ALA A 234 -3.73 31.20 14.44
N ILE A 235 -4.84 31.24 15.19
CA ILE A 235 -4.91 30.78 16.59
C ILE A 235 -6.26 30.09 16.80
N ALA A 236 -6.31 29.00 17.56
CA ALA A 236 -7.57 28.36 17.95
C ALA A 236 -8.48 29.30 18.75
N ALA A 237 -9.79 29.32 18.43
CA ALA A 237 -10.76 30.28 18.96
C ALA A 237 -11.54 29.77 20.21
N THR A 238 -10.83 29.22 21.20
CA THR A 238 -11.35 28.69 22.47
C THR A 238 -10.22 28.75 23.52
N SER A 239 -10.39 29.11 24.81
CA SER A 239 -11.53 29.57 25.61
C SER A 239 -11.03 30.55 26.71
N PRO A 240 -11.88 31.34 27.40
CA PRO A 240 -11.42 32.49 28.22
C PRO A 240 -10.61 32.19 29.50
N GLU A 241 -10.51 30.94 29.97
CA GLU A 241 -10.12 30.62 31.36
C GLU A 241 -8.70 30.08 31.53
N SER A 242 -7.73 30.60 30.76
CA SER A 242 -6.30 30.31 31.00
C SER A 242 -5.40 31.54 30.78
N SER A 243 -5.54 32.52 31.69
CA SER A 243 -4.77 33.77 31.76
C SER A 243 -3.28 33.55 32.09
N GLY A 244 -2.58 32.88 31.17
CA GLY A 244 -1.15 32.56 31.23
C GLY A 244 -0.64 31.76 30.02
N GLY A 245 -1.50 30.97 29.36
CA GLY A 245 -1.08 30.11 28.24
C GLY A 245 -0.88 30.84 26.90
N ALA A 246 -1.75 31.81 26.58
CA ALA A 246 -1.83 32.41 25.25
C ALA A 246 -0.57 33.15 24.77
N ILE A 247 0.30 33.59 25.69
CA ILE A 247 1.55 34.29 25.36
C ILE A 247 2.64 33.31 24.91
N ALA A 248 2.65 32.08 25.43
CA ALA A 248 3.68 31.08 25.11
C ALA A 248 3.59 30.53 23.68
N ALA A 249 2.38 30.47 23.11
CA ALA A 249 2.14 29.93 21.76
C ALA A 249 2.84 30.74 20.65
N ARG A 250 3.04 32.04 20.84
CA ARG A 250 3.77 32.92 19.88
C ARG A 250 5.27 32.62 19.77
N GLY A 251 5.84 31.77 20.64
CA GLY A 251 7.28 31.56 20.73
C GLY A 251 7.84 30.29 20.07
N GLN A 252 7.01 29.43 19.46
CA GLN A 252 7.45 28.10 18.98
C GLN A 252 6.95 27.71 17.58
N THR A 253 6.94 28.66 16.64
CA THR A 253 6.75 28.39 15.21
C THR A 253 7.87 27.49 14.68
N ARG A 254 7.52 26.39 13.99
CA ARG A 254 8.46 25.53 13.27
C ARG A 254 8.84 26.19 11.95
N GLN A 255 10.14 26.40 11.71
CA GLN A 255 10.60 26.84 10.40
C GLN A 255 10.48 25.68 9.39
N LEU A 256 9.77 25.91 8.28
CA LEU A 256 9.74 24.99 7.16
C LEU A 256 11.09 25.00 6.43
N THR A 257 11.56 23.85 5.95
CA THR A 257 12.80 23.72 5.18
C THR A 257 12.50 23.39 3.72
N GLN A 258 13.43 23.71 2.82
CA GLN A 258 13.33 23.32 1.40
C GLN A 258 13.07 21.81 1.24
N ALA A 259 13.80 20.97 1.98
CA ALA A 259 13.65 19.52 1.89
C ALA A 259 12.28 19.03 2.40
N ALA A 260 11.73 19.65 3.46
CA ALA A 260 10.38 19.38 3.93
C ALA A 260 9.31 19.81 2.91
N SER A 261 9.49 20.98 2.29
CA SER A 261 8.64 21.49 1.21
C SER A 261 8.67 20.56 -0.02
N ASN A 262 9.86 20.15 -0.46
CA ASN A 262 10.07 19.15 -1.50
C ASN A 262 9.38 17.81 -1.19
N ALA A 263 9.42 17.32 0.07
CA ALA A 263 8.76 16.06 0.43
C ALA A 263 7.22 16.15 0.37
N VAL A 264 6.65 17.30 0.73
CA VAL A 264 5.21 17.57 0.60
C VAL A 264 4.79 17.66 -0.86
N GLU A 265 5.57 18.38 -1.68
CA GLU A 265 5.31 18.50 -3.12
C GLU A 265 5.49 17.17 -3.86
N ALA A 266 6.53 16.39 -3.54
CA ALA A 266 6.74 15.06 -4.09
C ALA A 266 5.56 14.13 -3.81
N ALA A 267 4.99 14.15 -2.60
CA ALA A 267 3.81 13.36 -2.27
C ALA A 267 2.55 13.82 -3.03
N ARG A 268 2.37 15.14 -3.19
CA ARG A 268 1.27 15.74 -3.99
C ARG A 268 1.37 15.35 -5.47
N VAL A 269 2.55 15.52 -6.05
CA VAL A 269 2.87 15.25 -7.46
C VAL A 269 2.81 13.76 -7.78
N ALA A 270 3.39 12.91 -6.91
CA ALA A 270 3.35 11.46 -7.07
C ALA A 270 1.90 10.95 -7.11
N LEU A 271 1.06 11.32 -6.14
CA LEU A 271 -0.33 10.85 -6.14
C LEU A 271 -1.11 11.34 -7.37
N ARG A 272 -0.91 12.59 -7.81
CA ARG A 272 -1.52 13.04 -9.06
C ARG A 272 -1.08 12.19 -10.24
N GLY A 273 0.21 12.00 -10.46
CA GLY A 273 0.70 11.17 -11.57
C GLY A 273 0.27 9.71 -11.49
N MET A 274 0.18 9.12 -10.28
CA MET A 274 -0.45 7.81 -10.07
C MET A 274 -1.88 7.79 -10.61
N ILE A 275 -2.72 8.79 -10.27
CA ILE A 275 -4.11 8.91 -10.75
C ILE A 275 -4.17 8.97 -12.29
N HIS A 276 -3.23 9.66 -12.96
CA HIS A 276 -3.15 9.68 -14.43
C HIS A 276 -2.75 8.31 -15.02
N LEU A 277 -1.85 7.59 -14.37
CA LEU A 277 -1.36 6.28 -14.82
C LEU A 277 -2.33 5.10 -14.60
N MET A 278 -3.39 5.25 -13.79
CA MET A 278 -4.36 4.18 -13.46
C MET A 278 -5.25 3.77 -14.65
N GLN A 279 -4.69 3.06 -15.63
CA GLN A 279 -5.33 2.74 -16.90
C GLN A 279 -5.43 1.21 -17.13
N PRO A 280 -6.54 0.67 -17.67
CA PRO A 280 -6.71 -0.75 -17.94
C PRO A 280 -5.61 -1.36 -18.82
N GLY A 281 -4.79 -2.23 -18.22
CA GLY A 281 -3.63 -2.87 -18.80
C GLY A 281 -2.27 -2.33 -18.34
N ARG A 282 -2.20 -1.15 -17.70
CA ARG A 282 -0.96 -0.60 -17.11
C ARG A 282 -0.43 -1.56 -16.04
N LEU A 283 0.89 -1.71 -15.93
CA LEU A 283 1.52 -2.55 -14.92
C LEU A 283 1.71 -1.74 -13.62
N ASN A 284 1.44 -2.33 -12.45
CA ASN A 284 1.67 -1.70 -11.15
C ASN A 284 3.15 -1.30 -10.91
N ALA A 285 4.08 -2.00 -11.56
CA ALA A 285 5.50 -1.67 -11.56
C ALA A 285 5.78 -0.31 -12.26
N ASP A 286 5.08 0.02 -13.36
CA ASP A 286 5.22 1.31 -14.05
C ASP A 286 4.90 2.49 -13.11
N VAL A 287 3.84 2.32 -12.32
CA VAL A 287 3.39 3.32 -11.34
C VAL A 287 4.39 3.43 -10.19
N THR A 288 4.98 2.31 -9.76
CA THR A 288 6.05 2.27 -8.74
C THR A 288 7.31 3.00 -9.23
N ASP A 289 7.67 2.83 -10.51
CA ASP A 289 8.84 3.48 -11.13
C ASP A 289 8.62 5.00 -11.30
N PHE A 290 7.39 5.42 -11.57
CA PHE A 290 7.01 6.84 -11.55
C PHE A 290 7.11 7.45 -10.14
N ILE A 291 6.64 6.78 -9.08
CA ILE A 291 6.81 7.26 -7.70
C ILE A 291 8.31 7.43 -7.37
N HIS A 292 9.15 6.49 -7.82
CA HIS A 292 10.60 6.57 -7.66
C HIS A 292 11.23 7.75 -8.43
N SER A 293 10.78 8.05 -9.66
CA SER A 293 11.30 9.20 -10.42
C SER A 293 10.92 10.54 -9.80
N VAL A 294 9.70 10.68 -9.26
CA VAL A 294 9.27 11.86 -8.49
C VAL A 294 10.13 12.06 -7.24
N GLY A 295 10.41 10.97 -6.49
CA GLY A 295 11.31 11.04 -5.34
C GLY A 295 12.71 11.56 -5.68
N ASN A 296 13.28 11.06 -6.77
CA ASN A 296 14.60 11.51 -7.24
C ASN A 296 14.58 12.98 -7.72
N HIS A 297 13.52 13.42 -8.42
CA HIS A 297 13.38 14.80 -8.89
C HIS A 297 13.37 15.84 -7.75
N PHE A 298 12.78 15.48 -6.61
CA PHE A 298 12.68 16.35 -5.43
C PHE A 298 13.76 16.07 -4.37
N GLU A 299 14.70 15.16 -4.62
CA GLU A 299 15.77 14.71 -3.72
C GLU A 299 15.29 14.11 -2.38
N VAL A 300 14.13 13.44 -2.38
CA VAL A 300 13.44 12.93 -1.17
C VAL A 300 13.19 11.43 -1.22
N GLN A 301 13.09 10.80 -0.06
CA GLN A 301 12.93 9.35 0.05
C GLN A 301 11.47 8.93 0.18
N GLY A 302 10.97 8.11 -0.74
CA GLY A 302 9.70 7.39 -0.58
C GLY A 302 9.81 6.38 0.56
N LEU A 303 8.79 6.30 1.42
CA LEU A 303 8.85 5.49 2.65
C LEU A 303 8.60 3.99 2.40
N GLU A 304 9.25 3.12 3.18
CA GLU A 304 9.01 1.67 3.10
C GLU A 304 7.64 1.28 3.67
N GLY A 305 7.10 0.16 3.16
CA GLY A 305 5.86 -0.44 3.67
C GLY A 305 4.56 0.29 3.30
N VAL A 306 4.61 1.46 2.66
CA VAL A 306 3.42 2.17 2.17
C VAL A 306 2.93 1.55 0.86
N LEU A 307 1.67 1.11 0.87
CA LEU A 307 1.00 0.38 -0.21
C LEU A 307 -0.25 1.13 -0.66
N SER A 308 -0.48 1.16 -1.97
CA SER A 308 -1.80 1.33 -2.56
C SER A 308 -2.40 -0.05 -2.81
N ASN A 309 -3.69 -0.23 -2.60
CA ASN A 309 -4.38 -1.52 -2.74
C ASN A 309 -5.58 -1.42 -3.67
N ARG A 310 -5.88 -2.49 -4.42
CA ARG A 310 -7.24 -2.70 -4.96
C ARG A 310 -8.20 -2.83 -3.78
N THR A 311 -9.36 -2.21 -3.90
CA THR A 311 -10.36 -2.09 -2.85
C THR A 311 -11.71 -2.58 -3.38
N LYS A 312 -12.37 -3.48 -2.65
CA LYS A 312 -13.65 -4.11 -3.01
C LYS A 312 -14.66 -3.97 -1.85
N ARG A 313 -15.91 -4.40 -2.07
CA ARG A 313 -16.90 -4.55 -0.98
C ARG A 313 -16.33 -5.44 0.12
N TRP A 314 -16.26 -4.93 1.36
CA TRP A 314 -15.71 -5.63 2.53
C TRP A 314 -14.23 -6.06 2.42
N VAL A 315 -13.49 -5.61 1.41
CA VAL A 315 -12.04 -5.87 1.27
C VAL A 315 -11.33 -4.52 1.04
N PRO A 316 -10.96 -3.79 2.11
CA PRO A 316 -10.16 -2.57 1.99
C PRO A 316 -8.77 -2.85 1.38
N ASP A 317 -8.11 -3.90 1.88
CA ASP A 317 -6.73 -4.31 1.56
C ASP A 317 -6.71 -5.54 0.60
N GLY A 318 -7.02 -5.34 -0.69
CA GLY A 318 -6.89 -6.40 -1.69
C GLY A 318 -5.43 -6.80 -1.99
N MET A 319 -5.22 -8.01 -2.49
CA MET A 319 -3.89 -8.57 -2.78
C MET A 319 -3.17 -7.87 -3.94
N GLU A 320 -3.89 -7.29 -4.90
CA GLU A 320 -3.32 -6.44 -5.95
C GLU A 320 -2.87 -5.09 -5.37
N CYS A 321 -1.56 -4.83 -5.42
CA CYS A 321 -0.92 -3.69 -4.74
C CYS A 321 0.00 -2.88 -5.66
N ILE A 322 0.18 -1.59 -5.38
CA ILE A 322 1.31 -0.75 -5.85
C ILE A 322 2.11 -0.35 -4.60
N ILE A 323 3.44 -0.31 -4.66
CA ILE A 323 4.31 0.01 -3.51
C ILE A 323 4.97 1.38 -3.69
N THR A 324 5.07 2.18 -2.63
CA THR A 324 5.77 3.48 -2.67
C THR A 324 7.27 3.34 -2.94
N ARG A 325 7.90 2.30 -2.37
CA ARG A 325 9.32 2.01 -2.54
C ARG A 325 9.60 0.51 -2.45
N ARG A 326 10.24 -0.06 -3.47
CA ARG A 326 10.81 -1.41 -3.40
C ARG A 326 12.08 -1.40 -2.55
N VAL A 327 12.26 -2.41 -1.70
CA VAL A 327 13.47 -2.63 -0.89
C VAL A 327 14.05 -3.98 -1.28
N THR A 328 15.02 -3.98 -2.21
CA THR A 328 15.54 -5.17 -2.88
C THR A 328 17.03 -5.44 -2.61
N LEU A 329 17.67 -4.60 -1.78
CA LEU A 329 19.10 -4.69 -1.43
C LEU A 329 19.33 -4.95 0.07
N GLU A 330 18.27 -4.94 0.87
CA GLU A 330 18.30 -5.14 2.33
C GLU A 330 17.29 -6.20 2.74
N ASP A 331 17.63 -6.98 3.77
CA ASP A 331 16.69 -7.92 4.38
C ASP A 331 15.93 -7.30 5.58
N PRO A 332 14.61 -7.55 5.71
CA PRO A 332 13.78 -8.34 4.81
C PRO A 332 13.45 -7.61 3.50
N HIS A 333 13.58 -8.31 2.37
CA HIS A 333 13.18 -7.80 1.06
C HIS A 333 11.68 -7.39 1.05
N GLN A 334 11.37 -6.26 0.41
CA GLN A 334 10.02 -5.69 0.35
C GLN A 334 9.67 -5.33 -1.09
N ASP A 335 8.73 -6.05 -1.67
CA ASP A 335 8.27 -5.88 -3.04
C ASP A 335 6.85 -6.46 -3.15
N VAL A 336 6.13 -6.11 -4.23
CA VAL A 336 4.78 -6.61 -4.51
C VAL A 336 4.80 -7.66 -5.62
N ALA A 337 3.67 -8.32 -5.84
CA ALA A 337 3.45 -9.11 -7.05
C ALA A 337 3.26 -8.18 -8.25
N ASP A 338 3.75 -8.56 -9.43
CA ASP A 338 3.46 -7.83 -10.66
C ASP A 338 1.98 -8.06 -11.05
N CYS A 339 1.19 -7.00 -11.22
CA CYS A 339 -0.21 -7.08 -11.65
C CYS A 339 -0.59 -5.95 -12.61
N ASN A 340 -1.55 -6.24 -13.51
CA ASN A 340 -2.10 -5.25 -14.43
C ASN A 340 -3.35 -4.62 -13.81
N ILE A 341 -3.41 -3.29 -13.82
CA ILE A 341 -4.60 -2.53 -13.44
C ILE A 341 -5.74 -2.91 -14.37
N GLY A 342 -6.87 -3.33 -13.80
CA GLY A 342 -8.04 -3.81 -14.53
C GLY A 342 -9.08 -2.72 -14.75
N ALA A 343 -9.99 -2.97 -15.69
CA ALA A 343 -11.20 -2.15 -15.84
C ALA A 343 -12.25 -2.54 -14.78
N ASN A 344 -13.09 -1.55 -14.44
CA ASN A 344 -14.19 -1.65 -13.49
C ASN A 344 -13.76 -2.00 -12.05
N GLN A 345 -12.54 -1.62 -11.68
CA GLN A 345 -11.95 -1.77 -10.33
C GLN A 345 -12.03 -0.46 -9.53
N VAL A 346 -11.96 -0.57 -8.20
CA VAL A 346 -11.67 0.56 -7.29
C VAL A 346 -10.32 0.33 -6.63
N TRP A 347 -9.56 1.41 -6.43
CA TRP A 347 -8.22 1.40 -5.83
C TRP A 347 -8.11 2.49 -4.78
N THR A 348 -7.56 2.14 -3.61
CA THR A 348 -7.03 3.09 -2.65
C THR A 348 -5.57 3.37 -3.03
N LEU A 349 -5.32 4.55 -3.59
CA LEU A 349 -3.97 5.03 -3.87
C LEU A 349 -3.41 5.71 -2.64
N ASP A 350 -2.16 5.42 -2.27
CA ASP A 350 -1.45 6.00 -1.12
C ASP A 350 0.04 6.07 -1.41
N VAL A 351 0.64 7.22 -1.08
CA VAL A 351 2.06 7.50 -1.28
C VAL A 351 2.59 8.43 -0.19
N ALA A 352 3.81 8.17 0.29
CA ALA A 352 4.43 8.99 1.32
C ALA A 352 5.95 9.16 1.15
N PHE A 353 6.43 10.36 1.44
CA PHE A 353 7.83 10.77 1.31
C PHE A 353 8.37 11.37 2.62
N THR A 354 9.69 11.44 2.74
CA THR A 354 10.42 12.14 3.81
C THR A 354 11.64 12.88 3.28
N ASP A 355 12.00 13.97 3.96
CA ASP A 355 13.25 14.70 3.83
C ASP A 355 14.43 14.04 4.57
N HIS A 356 14.19 12.94 5.28
CA HIS A 356 15.23 12.14 5.93
C HIS A 356 15.90 11.18 4.93
N SER A 357 17.24 11.06 5.00
CA SER A 357 18.02 10.25 4.07
C SER A 357 17.80 8.74 4.18
N SER A 358 17.20 8.26 5.29
CA SER A 358 16.71 6.88 5.41
C SER A 358 15.19 6.83 5.31
N TYR A 359 14.72 6.01 4.38
CA TYR A 359 13.32 5.72 4.08
C TYR A 359 12.59 4.88 5.14
N LYS A 360 13.24 4.54 6.27
CA LYS A 360 12.74 3.56 7.23
C LYS A 360 11.78 4.12 8.26
N VAL A 361 10.76 3.32 8.58
CA VAL A 361 9.72 3.66 9.56
C VAL A 361 9.75 2.71 10.75
N ALA A 362 9.55 3.25 11.95
CA ALA A 362 9.46 2.50 13.19
C ALA A 362 8.13 2.83 13.90
N PRO A 363 7.54 1.90 14.66
CA PRO A 363 6.40 2.24 15.51
C PRO A 363 6.79 3.28 16.57
N VAL A 364 5.85 4.17 16.89
CA VAL A 364 5.94 5.03 18.07
C VAL A 364 5.86 4.15 19.32
N GLU A 365 6.65 4.49 20.34
CA GLU A 365 6.60 3.80 21.63
C GLU A 365 5.28 4.09 22.35
N GLY A 366 4.59 3.04 22.79
CA GLY A 366 3.27 3.14 23.41
C GLY A 366 2.37 1.95 23.08
N THR A 367 1.06 2.13 23.29
CA THR A 367 0.04 1.16 22.89
C THR A 367 -0.71 1.67 21.67
N ALA A 368 -0.93 0.82 20.66
CA ALA A 368 -1.76 1.18 19.51
C ALA A 368 -3.20 1.52 19.96
N THR A 369 -3.79 2.55 19.37
CA THR A 369 -5.18 2.97 19.64
C THR A 369 -6.14 2.50 18.56
N ILE A 370 -5.63 2.33 17.34
CA ILE A 370 -6.34 1.76 16.17
C ILE A 370 -6.03 0.26 16.05
N TYR A 371 -7.06 -0.51 15.69
CA TYR A 371 -7.06 -1.96 15.58
C TYR A 371 -7.84 -2.41 14.35
N ARG A 372 -7.51 -3.57 13.76
CA ARG A 372 -8.26 -4.18 12.65
C ARG A 372 -8.54 -5.66 12.97
N ARG A 373 -9.78 -6.12 12.75
CA ARG A 373 -10.12 -7.55 12.85
C ARG A 373 -9.47 -8.35 11.71
N THR A 374 -9.03 -9.57 12.00
CA THR A 374 -8.50 -10.52 11.01
C THR A 374 -9.53 -11.62 10.69
N GLU A 375 -9.21 -12.44 9.68
CA GLU A 375 -9.99 -13.63 9.31
C GLU A 375 -9.81 -14.80 10.29
N VAL A 376 -8.97 -14.66 11.32
CA VAL A 376 -8.73 -15.71 12.32
C VAL A 376 -9.94 -15.84 13.24
N GLU A 377 -10.53 -17.03 13.30
CA GLU A 377 -11.63 -17.33 14.23
C GLU A 377 -11.15 -17.36 15.68
N PHE A 378 -11.96 -16.80 16.58
CA PHE A 378 -11.73 -16.86 18.03
C PHE A 378 -12.38 -18.12 18.60
N GLN A 379 -11.63 -18.89 19.41
CA GLN A 379 -12.13 -20.14 19.95
C GLN A 379 -13.25 -19.91 20.98
N ASN A 380 -14.36 -20.67 20.84
CA ASN A 380 -15.57 -20.55 21.65
C ASN A 380 -15.41 -21.09 23.08
N ASP A 381 -14.61 -20.43 23.91
CA ASP A 381 -14.54 -20.69 25.35
C ASP A 381 -15.66 -19.95 26.11
N ALA A 382 -16.60 -20.69 26.69
CA ALA A 382 -17.75 -20.17 27.43
C ALA A 382 -17.40 -19.39 28.72
N ARG A 383 -16.14 -19.43 29.17
CA ARG A 383 -15.60 -18.62 30.27
C ARG A 383 -15.33 -17.17 29.82
N LEU A 384 -15.09 -16.95 28.53
CA LEU A 384 -14.63 -15.67 27.96
C LEU A 384 -15.79 -14.77 27.47
N ARG A 385 -16.97 -14.87 28.09
CA ARG A 385 -18.21 -14.16 27.67
C ARG A 385 -18.01 -12.66 27.42
N SER A 386 -17.17 -12.01 28.23
CA SER A 386 -16.84 -10.58 28.08
C SER A 386 -16.04 -10.29 26.79
N VAL A 387 -15.14 -11.20 26.40
CA VAL A 387 -14.34 -11.09 25.18
C VAL A 387 -15.19 -11.40 23.95
N HIS A 388 -16.04 -12.44 24.01
CA HIS A 388 -17.02 -12.75 22.97
C HIS A 388 -17.97 -11.60 22.70
N ALA A 389 -18.52 -10.97 23.75
CA ALA A 389 -19.40 -9.81 23.60
C ALA A 389 -18.68 -8.63 22.91
N SER A 390 -17.42 -8.34 23.27
CA SER A 390 -16.65 -7.29 22.58
C SER A 390 -16.25 -7.67 21.15
N LEU A 391 -15.99 -8.93 20.85
CA LEU A 391 -15.71 -9.40 19.47
C LEU A 391 -16.96 -9.35 18.59
N GLN A 392 -18.14 -9.67 19.15
CA GLN A 392 -19.44 -9.49 18.51
C GLN A 392 -19.69 -8.00 18.22
N GLU A 393 -19.52 -7.14 19.22
CA GLU A 393 -19.66 -5.68 19.07
C GLU A 393 -18.75 -5.11 17.96
N ILE A 394 -17.47 -5.50 17.96
CA ILE A 394 -16.50 -5.12 16.92
C ILE A 394 -16.94 -5.62 15.54
N THR A 395 -17.46 -6.85 15.46
CA THR A 395 -17.95 -7.42 14.21
C THR A 395 -19.17 -6.66 13.69
N GLU A 396 -20.18 -6.43 14.53
CA GLU A 396 -21.42 -5.76 14.13
C GLU A 396 -21.20 -4.28 13.75
N LYS A 397 -20.30 -3.57 14.44
CA LYS A 397 -20.03 -2.14 14.21
C LYS A 397 -18.99 -1.87 13.12
N HIS A 398 -17.97 -2.72 12.98
CA HIS A 398 -16.78 -2.43 12.16
C HIS A 398 -16.44 -3.53 11.14
N GLN A 399 -16.95 -4.75 11.29
CA GLN A 399 -16.71 -5.88 10.39
C GLN A 399 -15.21 -6.17 10.17
N CYS A 400 -14.69 -5.83 9.00
CA CYS A 400 -13.28 -5.95 8.61
C CYS A 400 -12.47 -4.65 8.73
N PHE A 401 -13.14 -3.52 8.98
CA PHE A 401 -12.50 -2.20 8.96
C PHE A 401 -11.72 -1.89 10.23
N PRO A 402 -10.62 -1.12 10.10
CA PRO A 402 -9.99 -0.45 11.22
C PRO A 402 -10.98 0.32 12.11
N PHE A 403 -10.78 0.23 13.43
CA PHE A 403 -11.59 0.90 14.46
C PHE A 403 -10.70 1.40 15.60
N SER A 404 -11.17 2.38 16.37
CA SER A 404 -10.51 2.84 17.59
C SER A 404 -11.23 2.34 18.84
N LEU A 405 -10.52 2.15 19.95
CA LEU A 405 -11.12 1.73 21.22
C LEU A 405 -12.22 2.71 21.71
N LYS A 406 -12.19 3.98 21.29
CA LYS A 406 -13.23 4.99 21.61
C LYS A 406 -14.57 4.76 20.90
N HIS A 407 -14.63 3.90 19.88
CA HIS A 407 -15.86 3.60 19.12
C HIS A 407 -16.71 2.46 19.73
N LEU A 408 -16.22 1.85 20.81
CA LEU A 408 -16.86 0.75 21.53
C LEU A 408 -17.54 1.26 22.82
N ASP A 409 -18.67 0.67 23.19
CA ASP A 409 -19.58 1.21 24.22
C ASP A 409 -18.98 1.20 25.64
N ASN A 410 -17.91 0.43 25.85
CA ASN A 410 -17.11 0.49 27.07
C ASN A 410 -15.61 0.30 26.74
N PRO A 411 -14.86 1.39 26.50
CA PRO A 411 -13.44 1.31 26.11
C PRO A 411 -12.54 0.59 27.13
N LEU A 412 -12.85 0.69 28.43
CA LEU A 412 -12.09 0.02 29.49
C LEU A 412 -12.21 -1.51 29.43
N LYS A 413 -13.44 -2.01 29.28
CA LYS A 413 -13.74 -3.44 29.06
C LYS A 413 -13.16 -3.93 27.73
N ALA A 414 -13.36 -3.15 26.67
CA ALA A 414 -12.84 -3.46 25.34
C ALA A 414 -11.30 -3.57 25.32
N ARG A 415 -10.58 -2.70 26.04
CA ARG A 415 -9.11 -2.74 26.15
C ARG A 415 -8.61 -4.10 26.66
N MET A 416 -9.31 -4.72 27.62
CA MET A 416 -8.96 -6.07 28.10
C MET A 416 -9.26 -7.15 27.06
N ALA A 417 -10.41 -7.09 26.39
CA ALA A 417 -10.78 -8.03 25.33
C ALA A 417 -9.81 -7.98 24.14
N VAL A 418 -9.52 -6.78 23.64
CA VAL A 418 -8.57 -6.54 22.54
C VAL A 418 -7.15 -6.99 22.90
N ALA A 419 -6.70 -6.79 24.14
CA ALA A 419 -5.41 -7.31 24.61
C ALA A 419 -5.33 -8.86 24.60
N MET A 420 -6.45 -9.57 24.69
CA MET A 420 -6.51 -11.03 24.53
C MET A 420 -6.64 -11.44 23.06
N LEU A 421 -7.55 -10.82 22.30
CA LEU A 421 -7.78 -11.10 20.88
C LEU A 421 -6.50 -10.88 20.04
N ARG A 422 -5.70 -9.86 20.40
CA ARG A 422 -4.38 -9.61 19.83
C ARG A 422 -3.35 -10.72 20.10
N LYS A 423 -3.39 -11.36 21.27
CA LYS A 423 -2.51 -12.52 21.56
C LYS A 423 -2.84 -13.75 20.72
N GLN A 424 -4.08 -13.85 20.24
CA GLN A 424 -4.52 -14.92 19.33
C GLN A 424 -4.50 -14.51 17.85
N ASN A 425 -4.04 -13.28 17.53
CA ASN A 425 -4.00 -12.71 16.18
C ASN A 425 -5.39 -12.54 15.51
N VAL A 426 -6.49 -12.55 16.29
CA VAL A 426 -7.87 -12.24 15.83
C VAL A 426 -8.06 -10.75 15.55
N ILE A 427 -7.23 -9.92 16.19
CA ILE A 427 -7.18 -8.47 15.97
C ILE A 427 -5.72 -8.06 15.88
N ASP A 428 -5.34 -7.42 14.77
CA ASP A 428 -4.03 -6.79 14.61
C ASP A 428 -4.05 -5.33 15.11
N PRO A 429 -2.99 -4.86 15.80
CA PRO A 429 -2.81 -3.45 16.12
C PRO A 429 -2.34 -2.69 14.88
N LEU A 430 -2.82 -1.46 14.70
CA LEU A 430 -2.29 -0.51 13.73
C LEU A 430 -1.59 0.63 14.50
N PRO A 431 -0.32 0.46 14.88
CA PRO A 431 0.40 1.47 15.67
C PRO A 431 0.64 2.74 14.84
N ALA A 432 0.83 3.86 15.53
CA ALA A 432 1.43 5.05 14.94
C ALA A 432 2.85 4.72 14.47
N LEU A 433 3.21 5.17 13.27
CA LEU A 433 4.55 4.99 12.69
C LEU A 433 5.27 6.34 12.60
N LYS A 434 6.58 6.37 12.81
CA LYS A 434 7.44 7.55 12.66
C LYS A 434 8.77 7.23 11.98
N ILE A 435 9.37 8.24 11.35
CA ILE A 435 10.80 8.22 10.97
C ILE A 435 11.69 8.56 12.19
N LYS A 436 13.01 8.46 12.01
CA LYS A 436 14.00 8.91 13.00
C LYS A 436 14.31 10.41 12.83
N GLY A 437 14.33 11.15 13.92
CA GLY A 437 14.80 12.54 13.98
C GLY A 437 13.68 13.59 13.82
N GLU A 438 13.43 14.36 14.87
CA GLU A 438 12.27 15.26 15.00
C GLU A 438 12.36 16.54 14.15
N ARG A 439 13.57 16.87 13.68
CA ARG A 439 13.82 17.92 12.69
C ARG A 439 13.30 17.56 11.29
N HIS A 440 13.10 16.28 11.01
CA HIS A 440 12.59 15.78 9.73
C HIS A 440 11.07 15.62 9.78
N ILE A 441 10.45 15.49 8.62
CA ILE A 441 9.01 15.31 8.45
C ILE A 441 8.70 14.13 7.55
N THR A 442 7.44 13.71 7.59
CA THR A 442 6.83 12.84 6.59
C THR A 442 5.66 13.58 5.95
N ALA A 443 5.50 13.40 4.65
CA ALA A 443 4.33 13.84 3.89
C ALA A 443 3.63 12.61 3.31
N ARG A 444 2.29 12.62 3.30
CA ARG A 444 1.46 11.53 2.78
C ARG A 444 0.23 12.12 2.08
N PHE A 445 -0.09 11.57 0.92
CA PHE A 445 -1.35 11.82 0.23
C PHE A 445 -1.96 10.48 -0.19
N SER A 446 -3.28 10.35 -0.06
CA SER A 446 -4.03 9.16 -0.47
C SER A 446 -5.40 9.55 -1.03
N ALA A 447 -5.83 8.85 -2.07
CA ALA A 447 -7.09 9.06 -2.79
C ALA A 447 -7.72 7.72 -3.15
N THR A 448 -9.06 7.59 -3.03
CA THR A 448 -9.77 6.45 -3.60
C THR A 448 -10.19 6.78 -5.02
N VAL A 449 -9.90 5.89 -5.98
CA VAL A 449 -10.24 6.07 -7.41
C VAL A 449 -11.00 4.88 -7.99
N ALA A 450 -11.95 5.18 -8.88
CA ALA A 450 -12.66 4.22 -9.71
C ALA A 450 -12.07 4.20 -11.13
N VAL A 451 -11.54 3.05 -11.54
CA VAL A 451 -10.98 2.81 -12.88
C VAL A 451 -12.04 2.08 -13.72
N SER A 452 -12.71 2.79 -14.61
CA SER A 452 -13.67 2.20 -15.57
C SER A 452 -12.97 1.78 -16.87
N GLU A 453 -13.69 1.19 -17.82
CA GLU A 453 -13.17 0.93 -19.19
C GLU A 453 -12.78 2.20 -19.96
N ARG A 454 -13.34 3.37 -19.61
CA ARG A 454 -13.22 4.61 -20.39
C ARG A 454 -12.47 5.75 -19.69
N ARG A 455 -12.37 5.71 -18.35
CA ARG A 455 -11.76 6.78 -17.56
C ARG A 455 -11.42 6.38 -16.14
N VAL A 456 -10.52 7.14 -15.52
CA VAL A 456 -10.42 7.28 -14.07
C VAL A 456 -11.46 8.28 -13.57
N THR A 457 -12.03 7.99 -12.40
CA THR A 457 -12.83 8.94 -11.61
C THR A 457 -12.29 8.93 -10.19
N VAL A 458 -11.76 10.05 -9.73
CA VAL A 458 -11.40 10.20 -8.31
C VAL A 458 -12.70 10.28 -7.50
N LEU A 459 -12.78 9.50 -6.42
CA LEU A 459 -13.95 9.41 -5.55
C LEU A 459 -13.80 10.32 -4.31
N CYS A 460 -12.56 10.43 -3.81
CA CYS A 460 -12.14 11.33 -2.73
C CYS A 460 -10.61 11.46 -2.72
N GLY A 461 -10.09 12.44 -1.98
CA GLY A 461 -8.66 12.61 -1.68
C GLY A 461 -7.83 13.23 -2.81
N LEU A 462 -8.47 13.87 -3.80
CA LEU A 462 -7.75 14.56 -4.88
C LEU A 462 -6.76 15.59 -4.28
N PRO A 463 -5.45 15.53 -4.61
CA PRO A 463 -4.50 16.54 -4.18
C PRO A 463 -4.81 17.92 -4.79
N PRO A 464 -4.47 19.03 -4.10
CA PRO A 464 -4.57 20.37 -4.66
C PRO A 464 -3.91 20.48 -6.05
N ALA A 465 -4.54 21.25 -6.96
CA ALA A 465 -4.05 21.43 -8.32
C ALA A 465 -2.73 22.22 -8.36
N GLU A 466 -2.61 23.24 -7.52
CA GLU A 466 -1.36 23.98 -7.29
C GLU A 466 -0.56 23.37 -6.12
N PRO A 467 0.75 23.67 -6.01
CA PRO A 467 1.51 23.42 -4.78
C PRO A 467 0.85 24.07 -3.56
N LEU A 468 1.14 23.56 -2.36
CA LEU A 468 0.75 24.27 -1.14
C LEU A 468 1.55 25.57 -1.01
N VAL A 469 0.92 26.61 -0.46
CA VAL A 469 1.57 27.91 -0.23
C VAL A 469 2.67 27.76 0.82
N VAL A 470 3.88 28.19 0.46
CA VAL A 470 5.08 28.19 1.30
C VAL A 470 5.87 29.49 1.07
N PRO A 471 6.77 29.90 1.98
CA PRO A 471 7.70 31.01 1.75
C PRO A 471 8.59 30.78 0.52
N ASP A 472 8.98 31.86 -0.16
CA ASP A 472 9.72 31.78 -1.42
C ASP A 472 11.12 31.16 -1.29
N GLU A 473 11.72 31.27 -0.11
CA GLU A 473 13.02 30.68 0.24
C GLU A 473 12.98 29.15 0.36
N VAL A 474 11.78 28.55 0.35
CA VAL A 474 11.56 27.10 0.42
C VAL A 474 10.56 26.61 -0.64
N ARG A 475 10.37 27.38 -1.72
CA ARG A 475 9.50 27.02 -2.85
C ARG A 475 10.04 25.77 -3.56
N PRO A 476 9.24 24.72 -3.83
CA PRO A 476 9.71 23.52 -4.54
C PRO A 476 10.27 23.84 -5.93
N PRO A 477 11.24 23.06 -6.44
CA PRO A 477 11.73 23.21 -7.81
C PRO A 477 10.62 22.93 -8.85
N PRO A 478 10.71 23.52 -10.06
CA PRO A 478 9.77 23.23 -11.14
C PRO A 478 9.81 21.75 -11.54
N LEU A 479 8.71 21.25 -12.09
CA LEU A 479 8.61 19.86 -12.54
C LEU A 479 9.48 19.62 -13.79
N SER A 480 10.07 18.44 -13.88
CA SER A 480 10.76 17.99 -15.10
C SER A 480 9.75 17.54 -16.16
N ASP A 481 10.13 17.67 -17.44
CA ASP A 481 9.26 17.39 -18.59
C ASP A 481 8.60 16.01 -18.53
N GLY A 482 9.31 14.98 -18.06
CA GLY A 482 8.78 13.63 -17.91
C GLY A 482 7.68 13.51 -16.85
N ILE A 483 7.76 14.27 -15.76
CA ILE A 483 6.72 14.34 -14.72
C ILE A 483 5.55 15.18 -15.23
N ALA A 484 5.83 16.32 -15.86
CA ALA A 484 4.82 17.19 -16.44
C ALA A 484 4.00 16.48 -17.55
N ALA A 485 4.65 15.65 -18.38
CA ALA A 485 4.00 14.85 -19.40
C ALA A 485 2.97 13.86 -18.80
N VAL A 486 3.33 13.12 -17.75
CA VAL A 486 2.39 12.20 -17.06
C VAL A 486 1.21 12.96 -16.45
N LEU A 487 1.46 14.14 -15.85
CA LEU A 487 0.39 15.01 -15.33
C LEU A 487 -0.50 15.65 -16.42
N SER A 488 -0.07 15.59 -17.68
CA SER A 488 -0.85 16.05 -18.84
C SER A 488 -1.69 14.95 -19.50
N GLU A 489 -1.47 13.66 -19.16
CA GLU A 489 -2.27 12.56 -19.70
C GLU A 489 -3.76 12.72 -19.34
N PRO A 490 -4.70 12.55 -20.28
CA PRO A 490 -6.12 12.71 -19.99
C PRO A 490 -6.62 11.58 -19.08
N LEU A 491 -7.37 11.93 -18.03
CA LEU A 491 -8.06 10.94 -17.17
C LEU A 491 -9.16 10.15 -17.90
N VAL A 492 -9.47 10.51 -19.16
CA VAL A 492 -10.35 9.79 -20.08
C VAL A 492 -9.47 9.11 -21.12
N PHE A 493 -9.62 7.80 -21.27
CA PHE A 493 -8.77 6.98 -22.13
C PHE A 493 -9.20 7.13 -23.58
N ALA A 494 -8.23 7.13 -24.50
CA ALA A 494 -8.52 7.06 -25.92
C ALA A 494 -9.25 5.75 -26.25
N GLU A 495 -10.32 5.83 -27.05
CA GLU A 495 -10.99 4.62 -27.54
C GLU A 495 -9.99 3.80 -28.37
N ARG A 496 -9.76 2.54 -27.97
CA ARG A 496 -8.95 1.60 -28.77
C ARG A 496 -9.65 1.47 -30.13
N GLY A 497 -9.00 2.00 -31.17
CA GLY A 497 -9.67 2.40 -32.41
C GLY A 497 -10.63 1.34 -32.95
N GLY A 498 -11.91 1.72 -33.06
CA GLY A 498 -12.92 0.88 -33.70
C GLY A 498 -12.52 0.55 -35.14
N PRO A 499 -13.10 -0.53 -35.74
CA PRO A 499 -12.72 -0.95 -37.09
C PRO A 499 -12.79 0.22 -38.06
N GLN A 500 -11.71 0.51 -38.78
CA GLN A 500 -11.70 1.54 -39.80
C GLN A 500 -12.83 1.24 -40.79
N ARG A 501 -13.89 2.05 -40.76
CA ARG A 501 -14.93 2.06 -41.80
C ARG A 501 -14.23 2.44 -43.10
N LYS A 502 -13.86 1.42 -43.90
CA LYS A 502 -13.42 1.60 -45.28
C LYS A 502 -14.44 2.51 -45.95
N LYS A 503 -14.04 3.74 -46.32
CA LYS A 503 -14.87 4.59 -47.17
C LYS A 503 -15.13 3.78 -48.44
N ALA A 504 -16.38 3.38 -48.65
CA ALA A 504 -16.78 2.77 -49.90
C ALA A 504 -16.47 3.79 -51.00
N ARG A 505 -15.60 3.42 -51.94
CA ARG A 505 -15.28 4.25 -53.09
C ARG A 505 -16.56 4.31 -53.92
N LYS A 506 -17.25 5.46 -53.90
CA LYS A 506 -18.42 5.67 -54.73
C LYS A 506 -17.88 5.84 -56.15
N GLU A 507 -18.13 4.87 -57.01
CA GLU A 507 -17.75 4.98 -58.42
C GLU A 507 -18.63 6.04 -59.07
N GLU A 508 -18.01 7.06 -59.65
CA GLU A 508 -18.70 8.06 -60.44
C GLU A 508 -19.02 7.45 -61.80
N ARG A 509 -20.30 7.11 -61.99
CA ARG A 509 -20.82 6.58 -63.23
C ARG A 509 -21.26 7.74 -64.14
N ASN A 510 -20.28 8.38 -64.79
CA ASN A 510 -20.56 9.23 -65.93
C ASN A 510 -20.78 8.37 -67.18
N GLU A 511 -21.91 8.65 -67.83
CA GLU A 511 -22.25 8.42 -69.26
C GLU A 511 -21.77 7.11 -69.90
#